data_AF-A0A368TID3-F1
#
_entry.id   AF-A0A368TID3-F1
#
_cell.length_a   1.000
_cell.length_b   1.000
_cell.length_c   1.000
_cell.angle_alpha   90.00
_cell.angle_beta   90.00
_cell.angle_gamma   90.00
#
_symmetry.space_group_name_H-M   'P 1'
#
loop_
_entity.id
_entity.type
_entity.pdbx_description
1 polymer ?
#
loop_
_entity_poly.entity_id
_entity_poly.type
_entity_poly.pdbx_seq_one_letter_code
_entity_poly.pdbx_strand_id
1 'polypeptide(L)' 'MDDKEKERIEAVNRYIRGDKPANICRDRDMSKTWLFT' A
#
# COMPACT_ATOMS: atom_id res chain seq x y z
N MET A 1 14.44 -3.63 9.39
CA MET A 1 13.36 -3.11 8.52
C MET A 1 12.45 -2.27 9.38
N ASP A 2 12.32 -1.00 9.03
CA ASP A 2 11.38 -0.07 9.63
C ASP A 2 9.94 -0.58 9.41
N ASP A 3 9.05 -0.42 10.38
CA ASP A 3 7.70 -0.96 10.26
C ASP A 3 6.91 -0.29 9.12
N LYS A 4 7.21 0.97 8.79
CA LYS A 4 6.65 1.66 7.60
C LYS A 4 7.12 1.04 6.29
N GLU A 5 8.35 0.52 6.25
CA GLU A 5 8.91 -0.09 5.06
C GLU A 5 8.24 -1.45 4.78
N LYS A 6 7.98 -2.24 5.82
CA LYS A 6 7.20 -3.48 5.69
C LYS A 6 5.78 -3.21 5.19
N GLU A 7 5.14 -2.18 5.72
CA GLU A 7 3.80 -1.78 5.29
C GLU A 7 3.74 -1.38 3.81
N ARG A 8 4.73 -0.62 3.34
CA ARG A 8 4.84 -0.26 1.92
C ARG A 8 5.07 -1.49 1.04
N ILE A 9 5.96 -2.40 1.45
CA ILE A 9 6.24 -3.64 0.70
C ILE A 9 4.97 -4.48 0.54
N GLU A 10 4.20 -4.65 1.62
CA GLU A 10 2.96 -5.42 1.57
C GLU A 10 1.88 -4.75 0.69
N ALA A 11 1.76 -3.42 0.77
CA ALA A 11 0.86 -2.65 -0.08
C ALA A 11 1.21 -2.77 -1.57
N VAL A 12 2.50 -2.69 -1.92
CA VAL A 12 3.00 -2.88 -3.29
C VAL A 12 2.75 -4.32 -3.76
N ASN A 13 2.96 -5.32 -2.90
CA ASN A 13 2.67 -6.71 -3.24
C ASN A 13 1.18 -6.96 -3.55
N ARG A 14 0.27 -6.31 -2.82
CA ARG A 14 -1.18 -6.36 -3.12
C ARG A 14 -1.49 -5.71 -4.47
N TYR A 15 -0.88 -4.56 -4.76
CA TYR A 15 -1.04 -3.89 -6.05
C TYR A 15 -0.56 -4.77 -7.22
N ILE A 16 0.62 -5.39 -7.09
CA ILE A 16 1.18 -6.30 -8.10
C ILE A 16 0.26 -7.53 -8.32
N ARG A 17 -0.41 -8.01 -7.26
CA ARG A 17 -1.42 -9.09 -7.36
C ARG A 17 -2.74 -8.66 -8.02
N GLY A 18 -2.88 -7.39 -8.40
CA GLY A 18 -4.05 -6.84 -9.08
C GLY A 18 -5.09 -6.18 -8.17
N ASP A 19 -4.79 -6.00 -6.88
CA ASP A 19 -5.68 -5.26 -5.99
C ASP A 19 -5.69 -3.77 -6.35
N LYS A 20 -6.85 -3.13 -6.22
CA LYS A 20 -7.01 -1.73 -6.61
C LYS A 20 -6.33 -0.83 -5.59
N PRO A 21 -5.58 0.21 -6.02
CA PRO A 21 -4.97 1.18 -5.11
C PRO A 21 -5.96 1.77 -4.10
N ALA A 22 -7.22 1.98 -4.50
CA ALA A 22 -8.27 2.48 -3.62
C ALA A 22 -8.59 1.54 -2.44
N ASN A 23 -8.56 0.21 -2.66
CA ASN A 23 -8.80 -0.77 -1.59
C ASN A 23 -7.60 -0.82 -0.64
N ILE A 24 -6.39 -0.88 -1.21
CA ILE A 24 -5.13 -0.93 -0.44
C ILE A 24 -4.98 0.30 0.46
N CYS A 25 -5.29 1.48 -0.08
CA CYS A 25 -5.21 2.73 0.67
C CYS A 25 -6.31 2.84 1.72
N ARG A 26 -7.53 2.37 1.42
CA ARG A 26 -8.65 2.34 2.36
C ARG A 26 -8.40 1.41 3.55
N ASP A 27 -7.85 0.22 3.31
CA ASP A 27 -7.55 -0.75 4.36
C ASP A 27 -6.51 -0.25 5.37
N ARG A 28 -5.66 0.69 4.94
CA ARG A 28 -4.56 1.24 5.76
C ARG A 28 -4.82 2.65 6.27
N ASP A 29 -5.99 3.22 6.00
CA ASP A 29 -6.32 4.62 6.26
C ASP A 29 -5.26 5.60 5.70
N MET A 30 -4.71 5.26 4.52
CA MET A 30 -3.65 6.00 3.84
C MET A 30 -4.20 6.74 2.61
N SER A 31 -3.55 7.85 2.24
CA SER A 31 -3.86 8.53 0.97
C SER A 31 -3.42 7.68 -0.23
N LYS A 32 -4.13 7.80 -1.36
CA LYS A 32 -3.71 7.20 -2.65
C LYS A 32 -2.30 7.61 -3.05
N THR A 33 -1.86 8.80 -2.64
CA THR A 33 -0.50 9.27 -2.93
C THR A 33 0.56 8.48 -2.17
N TRP A 34 0.27 7.94 -0.99
CA TRP A 34 1.22 7.17 -0.17
C TRP A 34 1.74 5.91 -0.87
N LEU A 35 0.91 5.28 -1.71
CA LEU A 35 1.29 4.08 -2.46
C LEU A 35 2.27 4.38 -3.60
N PHE A 36 2.28 5.62 -4.11
CA PHE A 36 3.04 6.03 -5.30
C PHE A 36 4.12 7.09 -5.01
N THR A 37 4.22 7.55 -3.77
CA THR A 37 5.28 8.46 -3.28
C THR A 37 6.31 7.63 -2.58
#